data_AF-A0A7V8B0V0-F1
#
_entry.id   AF-A0A7V8B0V0-F1
#
_cell.length_a   1.000
_cell.length_b   1.000
_cell.length_c   1.000
_cell.angle_alpha   90.00
_cell.angle_beta   90.00
_cell.angle_gamma   90.00
#
_symmetry.space_group_name_H-M   'P 1'
#
loop_
_entity.id
_entity.type
_entity.pdbx_description
1 polymer ?
#
loop_
_entity_poly.entity_id
_entity_poly.type
_entity_poly.pdbx_seq_one_letter_code
_entity_poly.pdbx_strand_id
1 'polypeptide(L)'
;MDRIKRPFISLPYPKRRDAFIRWRWRILKDTPIYGGLFTSQLQLDEQDDSSDWFDFLFVGTDGQTVWNAFIITARAAFLDAEQSERFDTSEIYEYFKIDQSFPNEVGLDIVVDEPSIDRRVIENAIRHFRTLGEIEWINPVPVPQEHLQPERGIQHG
;
A
#
# COMPACT_ATOMS: atom_id res chain seq x y z
N MET A 1 -10.10 -8.14 10.20
CA MET A 1 -11.06 -7.50 9.28
C MET A 1 -11.26 -8.43 8.09
N ASP A 2 -12.50 -8.81 7.80
CA ASP A 2 -12.82 -9.76 6.72
C ASP A 2 -12.74 -9.02 5.37
N ARG A 3 -11.56 -9.04 4.74
CA ARG A 3 -11.33 -8.47 3.40
C ARG A 3 -11.94 -9.43 2.36
N ILE A 4 -12.76 -8.88 1.46
CA ILE A 4 -13.65 -9.61 0.53
C ILE A 4 -12.87 -10.58 -0.37
N LYS A 5 -13.13 -11.89 -0.22
CA LYS A 5 -12.52 -13.03 -0.94
C LYS A 5 -12.92 -13.08 -2.43
N ARG A 6 -12.00 -13.06 -3.42
CA ARG A 6 -12.05 -13.84 -4.70
C ARG A 6 -10.66 -14.03 -5.39
N PRO A 7 -10.40 -15.16 -6.10
CA PRO A 7 -9.07 -15.59 -6.56
C PRO A 7 -8.60 -14.98 -7.90
N PHE A 8 -7.30 -14.72 -8.07
CA PHE A 8 -6.64 -14.35 -9.34
C PHE A 8 -5.56 -15.36 -9.75
N ILE A 9 -4.67 -15.77 -8.85
CA ILE A 9 -3.54 -16.67 -9.18
C ILE A 9 -3.96 -18.12 -9.48
N SER A 10 -5.01 -18.62 -8.83
CA SER A 10 -5.54 -19.98 -9.03
C SER A 10 -6.53 -20.12 -10.19
N LEU A 11 -6.86 -19.00 -10.86
CA LEU A 11 -7.79 -19.01 -11.97
C LEU A 11 -7.10 -19.40 -13.29
N PRO A 12 -7.78 -20.18 -14.16
CA PRO A 12 -7.37 -20.36 -15.54
C PRO A 12 -7.20 -19.02 -16.27
N TYR A 13 -6.24 -18.96 -17.20
CA TYR A 13 -5.84 -17.76 -17.94
C TYR A 13 -7.01 -16.84 -18.41
N PRO A 14 -8.12 -17.35 -19.00
CA PRO A 14 -9.23 -16.50 -19.44
C PRO A 14 -9.90 -15.73 -18.29
N LYS A 15 -10.05 -16.37 -17.14
CA LYS A 15 -10.72 -15.76 -15.98
C LYS A 15 -9.86 -14.71 -15.30
N ARG A 16 -8.52 -14.85 -15.35
CA ARG A 16 -7.58 -13.80 -14.89
C ARG A 16 -7.72 -12.53 -15.71
N ARG A 17 -7.77 -12.69 -17.04
CA ARG A 17 -7.97 -11.57 -17.98
C ARG A 17 -9.32 -10.88 -17.79
N ASP A 18 -10.40 -11.63 -17.59
CA ASP A 18 -11.73 -11.04 -17.32
C ASP A 18 -11.74 -10.21 -16.04
N ALA A 19 -11.07 -10.71 -15.00
CA ALA A 19 -11.00 -10.06 -13.72
C ALA A 19 -10.08 -8.82 -13.78
N PHE A 20 -8.94 -8.89 -14.48
CA PHE A 20 -8.14 -7.72 -14.85
C PHE A 20 -8.98 -6.66 -15.59
N ILE A 21 -9.74 -7.06 -16.61
CA ILE A 21 -10.60 -6.14 -17.38
C ILE A 21 -11.63 -5.49 -16.46
N ARG A 22 -12.29 -6.26 -15.59
CA ARG A 22 -13.27 -5.75 -14.61
C ARG A 22 -12.67 -4.67 -13.71
N TRP A 23 -11.49 -4.92 -13.15
CA TRP A 23 -10.83 -3.95 -12.26
C TRP A 23 -10.31 -2.75 -13.02
N ARG A 24 -9.79 -2.93 -14.24
CA ARG A 24 -9.44 -1.82 -15.13
C ARG A 24 -10.63 -0.91 -15.41
N TRP A 25 -11.81 -1.48 -15.70
CA TRP A 25 -13.04 -0.70 -15.89
C TRP A 25 -13.46 0.05 -14.62
N ARG A 26 -13.31 -0.56 -13.45
CA ARG A 26 -13.59 0.11 -12.19
C ARG A 26 -12.64 1.28 -11.94
N ILE A 27 -11.34 1.08 -12.13
CA ILE A 27 -10.34 2.14 -12.03
C ILE A 27 -10.68 3.29 -12.99
N LEU A 28 -11.05 2.99 -14.24
CA LEU A 28 -11.48 4.01 -15.20
C LEU A 28 -12.72 4.77 -14.72
N LYS A 29 -13.73 4.07 -14.18
CA LYS A 29 -14.93 4.69 -13.63
C LYS A 29 -14.62 5.60 -12.43
N ASP A 30 -13.71 5.17 -11.58
CA ASP A 30 -13.33 5.88 -10.36
C ASP A 30 -12.22 6.93 -10.60
N THR A 31 -11.80 7.15 -11.85
CA THR A 31 -10.80 8.16 -12.24
C THR A 31 -11.06 9.55 -11.64
N PRO A 32 -12.30 10.08 -11.61
CA PRO A 32 -12.56 11.38 -11.01
C PRO A 32 -12.21 11.47 -9.51
N ILE A 33 -12.14 10.32 -8.83
CA ILE A 33 -11.86 10.22 -7.40
C ILE A 33 -10.38 9.86 -7.18
N TYR A 34 -9.88 8.82 -7.84
CA TYR A 34 -8.57 8.22 -7.56
C TYR A 34 -7.51 8.43 -8.65
N GLY A 35 -7.79 9.22 -9.68
CA GLY A 35 -6.79 9.55 -10.70
C GLY A 35 -6.50 8.48 -11.74
N GLY A 36 -7.21 7.35 -11.70
CA GLY A 36 -7.15 6.33 -12.73
C GLY A 36 -5.94 5.39 -12.65
N LEU A 37 -5.17 5.42 -11.56
CA LEU A 37 -4.14 4.41 -11.28
C LEU A 37 -4.62 3.28 -10.36
N PHE A 38 -5.57 3.58 -9.48
CA PHE A 38 -6.11 2.63 -8.52
C PHE A 38 -7.60 2.87 -8.27
N THR A 39 -8.20 1.98 -7.50
CA THR A 39 -9.54 2.10 -6.92
C THR A 39 -9.50 1.58 -5.48
N SER A 40 -10.44 2.02 -4.65
CA SER A 40 -10.63 1.48 -3.30
C SER A 40 -12.11 1.29 -2.98
N GLN A 41 -12.38 0.55 -1.91
CA GLN A 41 -13.68 0.50 -1.25
C GLN A 41 -13.77 1.51 -0.10
N LEU A 42 -12.63 1.98 0.40
CA LEU A 42 -12.53 3.08 1.36
C LEU A 42 -12.60 4.39 0.61
N GLN A 43 -13.04 5.46 1.27
CA GLN A 43 -12.94 6.81 0.75
C GLN A 43 -11.61 7.39 1.23
N LEU A 44 -10.81 7.89 0.30
CA LEU A 44 -9.60 8.63 0.63
C LEU A 44 -9.99 10.06 0.98
N ASP A 45 -9.75 10.47 2.22
CA ASP A 45 -9.93 11.84 2.64
C ASP A 45 -8.61 12.60 2.45
N GLU A 46 -8.49 13.32 1.34
CA GLU A 46 -7.30 14.12 1.04
C GLU A 46 -7.14 15.35 1.96
N GLN A 47 -8.15 15.67 2.78
CA GLN A 47 -8.06 16.73 3.79
C GLN A 47 -7.63 16.21 5.17
N ASP A 48 -7.54 14.89 5.32
CA ASP A 48 -7.09 14.23 6.53
C ASP A 48 -5.57 13.97 6.46
N ASP A 49 -4.80 14.95 6.90
CA ASP A 49 -3.35 14.84 7.05
C ASP A 49 -2.91 13.84 8.14
N SER A 50 -3.85 13.13 8.78
CA SER A 50 -3.57 12.13 9.82
C SER A 50 -3.78 10.67 9.36
N SER A 51 -4.18 10.46 8.10
CA SER A 51 -4.36 9.11 7.56
C SER A 51 -3.03 8.37 7.44
N ASP A 52 -2.79 7.45 8.37
CA ASP A 52 -1.53 6.70 8.49
C ASP A 52 -1.50 5.40 7.65
N TRP A 53 -2.63 5.00 7.06
CA TRP A 53 -2.76 3.78 6.28
C TRP A 53 -3.87 3.86 5.22
N PHE A 54 -3.80 3.03 4.19
CA PHE A 54 -4.88 2.86 3.22
C PHE A 54 -4.85 1.49 2.54
N ASP A 55 -6.02 0.96 2.19
CA ASP A 55 -6.17 -0.24 1.34
C ASP A 55 -6.64 0.17 -0.06
N PHE A 56 -6.00 -0.36 -1.10
CA PHE A 56 -6.36 -0.07 -2.49
C PHE A 56 -6.04 -1.21 -3.46
N LEU A 57 -6.65 -1.14 -4.64
CA LEU A 57 -6.48 -2.10 -5.72
C LEU A 57 -5.93 -1.40 -6.96
N PHE A 58 -4.92 -2.00 -7.58
CA PHE A 58 -4.41 -1.55 -8.88
C PHE A 58 -4.06 -2.73 -9.78
N VAL A 59 -3.94 -2.45 -11.08
CA VAL A 59 -3.63 -3.47 -12.09
C VAL A 59 -2.12 -3.52 -12.38
N GLY A 60 -1.59 -4.73 -12.51
CA GLY A 60 -0.20 -4.98 -12.91
C GLY A 60 0.04 -4.69 -14.40
N THR A 61 1.32 -4.57 -14.76
CA THR A 61 1.78 -4.29 -16.13
C THR A 61 1.70 -5.50 -17.05
N ASP A 62 1.61 -6.70 -16.50
CA ASP A 62 1.49 -7.98 -17.22
C ASP A 62 0.11 -8.23 -17.88
N GLY A 63 -0.86 -7.34 -17.64
CA GLY A 63 -2.21 -7.44 -18.18
C GLY A 63 -3.08 -8.53 -17.53
N GLN A 64 -2.66 -9.10 -16.40
CA GLN A 64 -3.29 -10.26 -15.78
C GLN A 64 -3.36 -10.17 -14.25
N THR A 65 -2.42 -9.46 -13.64
CA THR A 65 -2.31 -9.35 -12.18
C THR A 65 -3.13 -8.16 -11.68
N VAL A 66 -3.79 -8.39 -10.54
CA VAL A 66 -4.46 -7.36 -9.75
C VAL A 66 -3.86 -7.43 -8.36
N TRP A 67 -3.28 -6.31 -7.95
CA TRP A 67 -2.61 -6.16 -6.67
C TRP A 67 -3.63 -5.66 -5.65
N ASN A 68 -3.76 -6.37 -4.53
CA ASN A 68 -4.48 -5.88 -3.35
C ASN A 68 -3.44 -5.32 -2.38
N ALA A 69 -3.31 -4.00 -2.37
CA ALA A 69 -2.26 -3.32 -1.65
C ALA A 69 -2.76 -2.71 -0.35
N PHE A 70 -1.96 -2.88 0.69
CA PHE A 70 -2.09 -2.20 1.96
C PHE A 70 -0.85 -1.33 2.13
N ILE A 71 -1.05 -0.01 2.26
CA ILE A 71 0.04 0.95 2.47
C ILE A 71 -0.09 1.56 3.86
N ILE A 72 1.05 1.72 4.54
CA ILE A 72 1.16 2.41 5.83
C ILE A 72 2.35 3.37 5.81
N THR A 73 2.29 4.42 6.63
CA THR A 73 3.44 5.28 6.90
C THR A 73 4.49 4.52 7.72
N ALA A 74 5.76 4.88 7.55
CA ALA A 74 6.85 4.34 8.37
C ALA A 74 6.61 4.62 9.86
N ARG A 75 6.03 5.78 10.20
CA ARG A 75 5.60 6.13 11.55
C ARG A 75 4.58 5.13 12.10
N ALA A 76 3.55 4.80 11.33
CA ALA A 76 2.55 3.82 11.76
C ALA A 76 3.17 2.43 11.94
N ALA A 77 4.03 2.01 11.01
CA ALA A 77 4.77 0.75 11.13
C ALA A 77 5.62 0.69 12.41
N PHE A 78 6.28 1.79 12.77
CA PHE A 78 7.04 1.94 14.01
C PHE A 78 6.14 1.77 15.25
N LEU A 79 5.03 2.50 15.32
CA LEU A 79 4.10 2.47 16.45
C LEU A 79 3.44 1.09 16.63
N ASP A 80 3.11 0.41 15.53
CA ASP A 80 2.60 -0.97 15.56
C ASP A 80 3.65 -1.95 16.08
N ALA A 81 4.93 -1.76 15.70
CA ALA A 81 6.03 -2.60 16.16
C ALA A 81 6.33 -2.39 17.65
N GLU A 82 6.28 -1.14 18.15
CA GLU A 82 6.42 -0.81 19.58
C GLU A 82 5.33 -1.47 20.42
N GLN A 83 4.07 -1.41 19.98
CA GLN A 83 2.95 -2.04 20.69
C GLN A 83 3.01 -3.57 20.70
N SER A 84 3.65 -4.16 19.69
CA SER A 84 3.78 -5.62 19.55
C SER A 84 4.94 -6.22 20.37
N GLU A 85 5.70 -5.43 21.16
CA GLU A 85 6.90 -5.87 21.89
C GLU A 85 7.92 -6.62 21.00
N ARG A 86 7.98 -6.30 19.69
CA ARG A 86 8.97 -6.91 18.80
C ARG A 86 10.35 -6.35 19.15
N PHE A 87 11.31 -7.22 19.40
CA PHE A 87 12.63 -6.89 19.97
C PHE A 87 13.57 -6.05 19.09
N ASP A 88 13.12 -5.56 17.92
CA ASP A 88 13.94 -4.78 16.99
C ASP A 88 13.11 -3.69 16.28
N THR A 89 12.64 -2.70 17.05
CA THR A 89 11.88 -1.55 16.53
C THR A 89 12.77 -0.37 16.14
N SER A 90 14.10 -0.51 16.24
CA SER A 90 15.01 0.63 16.09
C SER A 90 15.14 1.10 14.64
N GLU A 91 14.88 0.23 13.69
CA GLU A 91 15.05 0.51 12.26
C GLU A 91 13.78 0.09 11.49
N ILE A 92 13.03 1.09 11.01
CA ILE A 92 11.97 0.89 10.03
C ILE A 92 12.53 1.18 8.64
N TYR A 93 12.21 0.34 7.68
CA TYR A 93 12.61 0.51 6.29
C TYR A 93 11.36 0.67 5.43
N GLU A 94 11.45 1.51 4.39
CA GLU A 94 10.49 1.46 3.31
C GLU A 94 10.62 0.12 2.59
N TYR A 95 9.49 -0.47 2.21
CA TYR A 95 9.51 -1.73 1.49
C TYR A 95 8.26 -1.96 0.65
N PHE A 96 8.42 -2.86 -0.31
CA PHE A 96 7.36 -3.58 -1.00
C PHE A 96 7.52 -5.06 -0.66
N LYS A 97 6.53 -5.65 -0.01
CA LYS A 97 6.54 -7.06 0.35
C LYS A 97 5.32 -7.75 -0.25
N ILE A 98 5.56 -8.86 -0.94
CA ILE A 98 4.51 -9.60 -1.61
C ILE A 98 3.97 -10.63 -0.63
N ASP A 99 2.73 -10.44 -0.19
CA ASP A 99 2.05 -11.41 0.66
C ASP A 99 1.23 -12.39 -0.19
N GLN A 100 1.72 -13.63 -0.27
CA GLN A 100 1.03 -14.76 -0.92
C GLN A 100 0.20 -15.58 0.06
N SER A 101 0.13 -15.19 1.35
CA SER A 101 -0.65 -15.86 2.38
C SER A 101 -2.15 -15.82 2.08
N PHE A 102 -2.57 -14.90 1.21
CA PHE A 102 -3.90 -14.90 0.65
C PHE A 102 -3.97 -15.91 -0.51
N PRO A 103 -4.82 -16.95 -0.42
CA PRO A 103 -4.93 -17.98 -1.47
C PRO A 103 -5.40 -17.44 -2.84
N ASN A 104 -5.76 -16.15 -2.89
CA ASN A 104 -6.70 -15.58 -3.83
C ASN A 104 -6.25 -14.24 -4.42
N GLU A 105 -5.41 -13.47 -3.75
CA GLU A 105 -4.92 -12.17 -4.21
C GLU A 105 -3.41 -12.17 -4.04
N VAL A 106 -2.72 -11.36 -4.83
CA VAL A 106 -1.33 -11.05 -4.51
C VAL A 106 -1.38 -9.83 -3.61
N GLY A 107 -1.26 -10.09 -2.30
CA GLY A 107 -1.15 -9.04 -1.31
C GLY A 107 0.14 -8.27 -1.56
N LEU A 108 0.07 -6.96 -1.40
CA LEU A 108 1.24 -6.09 -1.43
C LEU A 108 1.23 -5.22 -0.18
N ASP A 109 2.12 -5.52 0.76
CA ASP A 109 2.35 -4.66 1.90
C ASP A 109 3.37 -3.60 1.51
N ILE A 110 3.03 -2.34 1.77
CA ILE A 110 3.83 -1.17 1.43
C ILE A 110 4.09 -0.36 2.69
N VAL A 111 5.37 -0.07 2.95
CA VAL A 111 5.78 0.95 3.93
C VAL A 111 6.45 2.07 3.17
N VAL A 112 6.00 3.31 3.41
CA VAL A 112 6.55 4.53 2.81
C VAL A 112 6.97 5.54 3.87
N ASP A 113 8.03 6.29 3.59
CA ASP A 113 8.48 7.41 4.42
C ASP A 113 7.76 8.71 4.01
N GLU A 114 6.45 8.76 4.28
CA GLU A 114 5.61 9.93 4.06
C GLU A 114 4.80 10.23 5.34
N PRO A 115 4.51 11.50 5.65
CA PRO A 115 3.86 11.89 6.91
C PRO A 115 2.39 11.45 7.00
N SER A 116 1.74 11.28 5.86
CA SER A 116 0.36 10.82 5.73
C SER A 116 0.15 10.17 4.37
N ILE A 117 -0.89 9.34 4.26
CA ILE A 117 -1.26 8.65 3.03
C ILE A 117 -2.33 9.47 2.31
N ASP A 118 -1.91 10.15 1.26
CA ASP A 118 -2.77 10.83 0.30
C ASP A 118 -2.75 10.13 -1.07
N ARG A 119 -3.47 10.70 -2.04
CA ARG A 119 -3.53 10.14 -3.39
C ARG A 119 -2.17 10.18 -4.09
N ARG A 120 -1.39 11.25 -3.90
CA ARG A 120 -0.06 11.41 -4.50
C ARG A 120 0.88 10.32 -4.01
N VAL A 121 0.87 10.02 -2.71
CA VAL A 121 1.68 8.97 -2.08
C VAL A 121 1.33 7.61 -2.67
N ILE A 122 0.04 7.29 -2.80
CA ILE A 122 -0.41 6.03 -3.42
C ILE A 122 0.03 5.96 -4.89
N GLU A 123 -0.19 7.01 -5.67
CA GLU A 123 0.22 7.05 -7.08
C GLU A 123 1.75 6.90 -7.24
N ASN A 124 2.54 7.54 -6.37
CA ASN A 124 4.00 7.43 -6.36
C ASN A 124 4.46 6.01 -5.99
N ALA A 125 3.87 5.40 -4.97
CA ALA A 125 4.16 4.02 -4.58
C ALA A 125 3.89 3.03 -5.73
N ILE A 126 2.75 3.16 -6.41
CA ILE A 126 2.41 2.33 -7.58
C ILE A 126 3.45 2.51 -8.70
N ARG A 127 3.84 3.75 -9.00
CA ARG A 127 4.84 4.03 -10.03
C ARG A 127 6.18 3.42 -9.65
N HIS A 128 6.64 3.62 -8.42
CA HIS A 128 7.90 3.09 -7.93
C HIS A 128 7.93 1.55 -8.01
N PHE A 129 6.91 0.88 -7.49
CA PHE A 129 6.78 -0.58 -7.58
C PHE A 129 6.84 -1.09 -9.03
N ARG A 130 6.17 -0.40 -9.96
CA ARG A 130 6.26 -0.72 -11.40
C ARG A 130 7.66 -0.50 -11.98
N THR A 131 8.36 0.58 -11.59
CA THR A 131 9.73 0.83 -12.07
C THR A 131 10.73 -0.22 -11.60
N LEU A 132 10.47 -0.84 -10.45
CA LEU A 132 11.27 -1.96 -9.93
C LEU A 132 10.94 -3.30 -10.62
N GLY A 133 9.91 -3.34 -11.46
CA GLY A 133 9.47 -4.56 -12.14
C GLY A 133 8.43 -5.37 -11.37
N GLU A 134 7.71 -4.76 -10.43
CA GLU A 134 6.67 -5.40 -9.60
C GLU A 134 7.21 -6.56 -8.75
N ILE A 135 8.38 -6.35 -8.16
CA ILE A 135 9.08 -7.30 -7.28
C ILE A 135 9.17 -6.77 -5.85
N GLU A 136 9.48 -7.66 -4.91
CA GLU A 136 9.82 -7.27 -3.54
C GLU A 136 11.06 -6.37 -3.52
N TRP A 137 11.03 -5.39 -2.61
CA TRP A 137 12.10 -4.42 -2.44
C TRP A 137 12.12 -3.91 -1.01
N ILE A 138 13.31 -3.62 -0.52
CA ILE A 138 13.53 -2.94 0.75
C ILE A 138 14.52 -1.81 0.48
N ASN A 139 14.23 -0.62 1.00
CA ASN A 139 15.20 0.47 0.98
C ASN A 139 16.43 0.02 1.79
N PRO A 140 17.67 0.08 1.26
CA PRO A 140 18.85 -0.30 2.02
C PRO A 140 19.17 0.66 3.18
N VAL A 141 18.54 1.84 3.21
CA VAL A 141 18.72 2.85 4.25
C VAL A 141 17.45 2.89 5.11
N PRO A 142 17.57 2.81 6.45
CA PRO A 142 16.41 2.93 7.33
C PRO A 142 15.84 4.35 7.30
N VAL A 143 14.54 4.46 7.57
CA VAL A 143 13.84 5.72 7.73
C VAL A 143 14.46 6.49 8.91
N PRO A 144 14.79 7.79 8.74
CA PRO A 144 15.34 8.60 9.81
C PRO A 144 14.44 8.63 11.05
N GLN A 145 15.04 8.55 12.24
CA GLN A 145 14.29 8.49 13.50
C GLN A 145 13.40 9.72 13.74
N GLU A 146 13.79 10.86 13.20
CA GLU A 146 13.03 12.11 13.22
C GLU A 146 11.68 12.02 12.46
N HIS A 147 11.57 11.16 11.46
CA HIS A 147 10.31 10.91 10.74
C HIS A 147 9.40 9.93 11.51
N LEU A 148 9.99 9.00 12.27
CA LEU A 148 9.25 8.03 13.10
C LEU A 148 8.73 8.68 14.40
N GLN A 149 9.45 9.66 14.93
CA GLN A 149 9.08 10.41 16.12
C GLN A 149 9.13 11.91 15.82
N PRO A 150 8.13 12.47 15.11
CA PRO A 150 8.06 13.91 14.93
C PRO A 150 8.04 14.55 16.32
N GLU A 151 9.02 15.42 16.57
CA GLU A 151 9.40 15.88 17.91
C GLU A 151 8.15 16.12 18.77
N ARG A 152 8.12 15.48 19.95
CA ARG A 152 7.14 15.81 20.99
C ARG A 152 7.26 17.32 21.20
N GLY A 153 6.29 18.07 20.68
CA GLY A 153 6.22 19.50 20.83
C GLY A 153 6.55 19.84 22.27
N ILE A 154 7.58 20.65 22.44
CA ILE A 154 8.00 21.20 23.73
C ILE A 154 6.73 21.63 24.46
N GLN A 155 6.37 20.90 25.51
CA GLN A 155 5.39 21.37 26.47
C GLN A 155 6.02 22.60 27.12
N HIS A 156 5.78 23.78 26.55
CA HIS A 156 6.05 25.02 27.24
C HIS A 156 5.11 25.07 28.44
N GLY A 157 5.73 25.25 29.60
CA GLY A 157 5.13 25.16 30.94
C GLY A 157 4.09 26.21 31.26
#